data_AF-A0A976JP89-F1
#
_entry.id   AF-A0A976JP89-F1
#
_cell.length_a   1.000
_cell.length_b   1.000
_cell.length_c   1.000
_cell.angle_alpha   90.00
_cell.angle_beta   90.00
_cell.angle_gamma   90.00
#
_symmetry.space_group_name_H-M   'P 1'
#
loop_
_entity.id
_entity.type
_entity.pdbx_description
1 polymer ?
#
loop_
_entity_poly.entity_id
_entity_poly.type
_entity_poly.pdbx_seq_one_letter_code
_entity_poly.pdbx_strand_id
1 'polypeptide(L)'
;AWWVIGDRTQAPSGAGFALENRIATTRVYADHYARAKVFRLAGFFRAFRDALLGLREEEDSRVGILTPGPMNDTYFEHAYIARYLGFMLLEGEDLTVRNGQLMVRTVAGLRPVSVLWRRLDANWADPLELDESSRLGTAGLLGAVRSGNVTMVNALGSGVLETRALLAFLPRICKALTGQPLTLPNIATWWCGQAKERNYVKENAQRMTIGNAFATRPPFDLDDVSAVAGTFNRDIKQTIDSWIDEGAQHLVGQEAVTLSTTPAFDGDRLVPRPMNLRVFLVRTPDGWQVMPGGFARIGPSSHSAALALQRGGSVADVWVMSKESVPTETMLGSSSGPFTRQQPGVLPSRAADNLFWLGRYVERAEHTIRLLRAYHIRLAESGAELTPLLEHLAQFLDEMDTDVAEGLPTSVVNTLASANYAAGQVRDRFSVDGWLALHDLVKTVRNMTQTVTPGDDMARAMGVLLRKLSGFSGLIHENMYRFTSWRFLSIGRSLERALSLTNMLSSFTHESAPDGCLDMAIEVADSAMTHRRRYAVATNRETVIDLLALDPLNPRAIIYQLNDMSSHINFLPSSEQNRQLNPLQRTMLQTHTSLELHTPESLSTSALYDLGTEIASLSEHLSASYLR
;
A
#
# COMPACT_ATOMS: atom_id res chain seq x y z
N ALA A 1 -12.74 -36.37 -10.39
CA ALA A 1 -12.69 -36.49 -8.92
C ALA A 1 -11.88 -35.31 -8.36
N TRP A 2 -12.23 -34.79 -7.18
CA TRP A 2 -11.52 -33.69 -6.52
C TRP A 2 -10.55 -34.22 -5.47
N TRP A 3 -9.34 -33.66 -5.42
CA TRP A 3 -8.25 -34.13 -4.56
C TRP A 3 -7.65 -32.92 -3.83
N VAL A 4 -7.43 -33.04 -2.52
CA VAL A 4 -6.71 -32.01 -1.75
C VAL A 4 -5.21 -32.15 -2.00
N ILE A 5 -4.62 -31.13 -2.62
CA ILE A 5 -3.17 -31.07 -2.86
C ILE A 5 -2.40 -30.48 -1.68
N GLY A 6 -3.06 -29.73 -0.80
CA GLY A 6 -2.45 -29.17 0.40
C GLY A 6 -3.33 -28.14 1.07
N ASP A 7 -3.09 -27.94 2.37
CA ASP A 7 -3.85 -27.04 3.23
C ASP A 7 -3.08 -25.74 3.50
N ARG A 8 -3.81 -24.66 3.82
CA ARG A 8 -3.25 -23.35 4.16
C ARG A 8 -3.89 -22.82 5.43
N THR A 9 -3.16 -22.85 6.52
CA THR A 9 -3.61 -22.52 7.88
C THR A 9 -2.81 -21.39 8.52
N GLN A 10 -1.65 -20.99 7.97
CA GLN A 10 -0.79 -19.96 8.55
C GLN A 10 -1.28 -18.55 8.22
N ALA A 11 -1.17 -18.13 6.96
CA ALA A 11 -1.57 -16.81 6.45
C ALA A 11 -2.10 -16.93 5.01
N PRO A 12 -3.24 -17.61 4.78
CA PRO A 12 -3.70 -17.96 3.43
C PRO A 12 -4.07 -16.75 2.57
N SER A 13 -3.47 -16.62 1.38
CA SER A 13 -3.80 -15.62 0.34
C SER A 13 -4.79 -16.13 -0.72
N GLY A 14 -5.39 -15.21 -1.46
CA GLY A 14 -6.28 -15.45 -2.60
C GLY A 14 -7.75 -15.07 -2.38
N ALA A 15 -8.18 -14.82 -1.15
CA ALA A 15 -9.59 -14.50 -0.86
C ALA A 15 -9.97 -13.12 -1.40
N GLY A 16 -9.07 -12.14 -1.31
CA GLY A 16 -9.30 -10.80 -1.86
C GLY A 16 -9.27 -10.79 -3.38
N PHE A 17 -8.39 -11.58 -3.99
CA PHE A 17 -8.39 -11.79 -5.44
C PHE A 17 -9.68 -12.48 -5.92
N ALA A 18 -10.20 -13.46 -5.18
CA ALA A 18 -11.49 -14.08 -5.50
C ALA A 18 -12.63 -13.05 -5.49
N LEU A 19 -12.64 -12.14 -4.50
CA LEU A 19 -13.62 -11.06 -4.41
C LEU A 19 -13.47 -10.05 -5.55
N GLU A 20 -12.25 -9.62 -5.87
CA GLU A 20 -11.97 -8.71 -6.97
C GLU A 20 -12.39 -9.32 -8.32
N ASN A 21 -11.98 -10.57 -8.59
CA ASN A 21 -12.36 -11.30 -9.80
C ASN A 21 -13.88 -11.35 -9.96
N ARG A 22 -14.61 -11.61 -8.86
CA ARG A 22 -16.07 -11.61 -8.88
C ARG A 22 -16.65 -10.25 -9.27
N ILE A 23 -16.12 -9.18 -8.69
CA ILE A 23 -16.58 -7.81 -8.97
C ILE A 23 -16.26 -7.42 -10.42
N ALA A 24 -15.05 -7.73 -10.90
CA ALA A 24 -14.65 -7.49 -12.28
C ALA A 24 -15.55 -8.25 -13.26
N THR A 25 -15.77 -9.55 -13.03
CA THR A 25 -16.60 -10.40 -13.88
C THR A 25 -18.06 -9.93 -13.89
N THR A 26 -18.59 -9.50 -12.74
CA THR A 26 -19.96 -8.95 -12.65
C THR A 26 -20.10 -7.66 -13.46
N ARG A 27 -19.06 -6.83 -13.54
CA ARG A 27 -19.08 -5.58 -14.35
C ARG A 27 -18.95 -5.87 -15.85
N VAL A 28 -18.02 -6.75 -16.22
CA VAL A 28 -17.75 -7.09 -17.62
C VAL A 28 -18.91 -7.85 -18.25
N TYR A 29 -19.54 -8.77 -17.50
CA TYR A 29 -20.62 -9.63 -17.99
C TYR A 29 -21.95 -9.35 -17.29
N ALA A 30 -22.29 -8.08 -17.05
CA ALA A 30 -23.44 -7.69 -16.23
C ALA A 30 -24.76 -8.40 -16.62
N ASP A 31 -25.11 -8.41 -17.91
CA ASP A 31 -26.34 -9.02 -18.41
C ASP A 31 -26.38 -10.55 -18.23
N HIS A 32 -25.22 -11.20 -18.34
CA HIS A 32 -25.13 -12.64 -18.16
C HIS A 32 -25.14 -12.99 -16.66
N TYR A 33 -24.35 -12.27 -15.87
CA TYR A 33 -24.25 -12.46 -14.43
C TYR A 33 -25.60 -12.22 -13.73
N ALA A 34 -26.36 -11.20 -14.13
CA ALA A 34 -27.68 -10.92 -13.56
C ALA A 34 -28.69 -12.07 -13.76
N ARG A 35 -28.55 -12.84 -14.85
CA ARG A 35 -29.36 -14.03 -15.13
C ARG A 35 -28.74 -15.31 -14.58
N ALA A 36 -27.44 -15.30 -14.33
CA ALA A 36 -26.73 -16.41 -13.74
C ALA A 36 -27.09 -16.50 -12.25
N LYS A 37 -27.57 -17.67 -11.82
CA LYS A 37 -27.93 -17.96 -10.43
C LYS A 37 -26.67 -18.21 -9.58
N VAL A 38 -25.69 -17.30 -9.65
CA VAL A 38 -24.39 -17.40 -8.98
C VAL A 38 -24.53 -16.94 -7.52
N PHE A 39 -24.01 -17.73 -6.58
CA PHE A 39 -23.94 -17.33 -5.18
C PHE A 39 -23.05 -16.11 -4.98
N ARG A 40 -23.52 -15.11 -4.23
CA ARG A 40 -22.72 -13.92 -3.89
C ARG A 40 -21.70 -14.25 -2.81
N LEU A 41 -20.53 -13.62 -2.89
CA LEU A 41 -19.46 -13.79 -1.88
C LEU A 41 -19.68 -12.92 -0.63
N ALA A 42 -20.60 -11.96 -0.68
CA ALA A 42 -20.81 -10.98 0.40
C ALA A 42 -21.17 -11.63 1.74
N GLY A 43 -22.01 -12.67 1.77
CA GLY A 43 -22.38 -13.34 3.03
C GLY A 43 -21.21 -13.99 3.74
N PHE A 44 -20.30 -14.60 3.00
CA PHE A 44 -19.07 -15.19 3.55
C PHE A 44 -18.22 -14.13 4.27
N PHE A 45 -17.97 -13.00 3.61
CA PHE A 45 -17.17 -11.91 4.18
C PHE A 45 -17.88 -11.19 5.33
N ARG A 46 -19.22 -11.05 5.26
CA ARG A 46 -20.04 -10.52 6.36
C ARG A 46 -19.94 -11.42 7.58
N ALA A 47 -20.18 -12.72 7.42
CA ALA A 47 -20.09 -13.69 8.51
C ALA A 47 -18.69 -13.72 9.14
N PHE A 48 -17.64 -13.59 8.32
CA PHE A 48 -16.28 -13.50 8.83
C PHE A 48 -15.99 -12.20 9.58
N ARG A 49 -16.43 -11.05 9.06
CA ARG A 49 -16.33 -9.75 9.74
C ARG A 49 -17.02 -9.79 11.09
N ASP A 50 -18.25 -10.29 11.12
CA ASP A 50 -19.08 -10.32 12.32
C ASP A 50 -18.48 -11.31 13.35
N ALA A 51 -17.90 -12.43 12.90
CA ALA A 51 -17.14 -13.34 13.76
C ALA A 51 -15.91 -12.67 14.38
N LEU A 52 -15.12 -11.90 13.61
CA LEU A 52 -13.97 -11.17 14.13
C LEU A 52 -14.37 -10.04 15.10
N LEU A 53 -15.46 -9.33 14.81
CA LEU A 53 -16.02 -8.32 15.72
C LEU A 53 -16.56 -8.94 17.01
N GLY A 54 -17.13 -10.14 16.95
CA GLY A 54 -17.61 -10.88 18.11
C GLY A 54 -16.52 -11.43 19.03
N LEU A 55 -15.25 -11.43 18.58
CA LEU A 55 -14.09 -11.80 19.41
C LEU A 55 -13.55 -10.64 20.26
N ARG A 56 -14.17 -9.46 20.19
CA ARG A 56 -13.77 -8.30 20.99
C ARG A 56 -14.25 -8.46 22.42
N GLU A 57 -13.35 -8.23 23.38
CA GLU A 57 -13.69 -8.24 24.82
C GLU A 57 -14.26 -6.90 25.30
N GLU A 58 -13.82 -5.78 24.71
CA GLU A 58 -14.23 -4.43 25.10
C GLU A 58 -14.85 -3.64 23.93
N GLU A 59 -15.84 -2.80 24.21
CA GLU A 59 -16.48 -1.93 23.21
C GLU A 59 -15.56 -0.86 22.61
N ASP A 60 -14.46 -0.53 23.29
CA ASP A 60 -13.45 0.40 22.79
C ASP A 60 -12.28 -0.28 22.06
N SER A 61 -12.10 -1.59 22.21
CA SER A 61 -11.04 -2.33 21.50
C SER A 61 -11.30 -2.37 20.00
N ARG A 62 -10.27 -2.56 19.18
CA ARG A 62 -10.40 -2.59 17.71
C ARG A 62 -9.99 -3.94 17.12
N VAL A 63 -10.51 -4.19 15.92
CA VAL A 63 -10.07 -5.28 15.03
C VAL A 63 -9.17 -4.68 13.95
N GLY A 64 -8.03 -5.31 13.71
CA GLY A 64 -7.09 -4.93 12.65
C GLY A 64 -6.67 -6.11 11.79
N ILE A 65 -6.14 -5.81 10.61
CA ILE A 65 -5.44 -6.75 9.74
C ILE A 65 -3.95 -6.43 9.82
N LEU A 66 -3.14 -7.38 10.29
CA LEU A 66 -1.69 -7.21 10.39
C LEU A 66 -1.02 -7.66 9.08
N THR A 67 -0.37 -6.73 8.38
CA THR A 67 0.27 -6.92 7.08
C THR A 67 1.79 -6.75 7.17
N PRO A 68 2.58 -7.46 6.34
CA PRO A 68 4.02 -7.23 6.23
C PRO A 68 4.41 -5.96 5.43
N GLY A 69 3.42 -5.21 4.93
CA GLY A 69 3.64 -3.97 4.16
C GLY A 69 3.72 -4.17 2.63
N PRO A 70 3.88 -3.08 1.85
CA PRO A 70 3.73 -3.08 0.39
C PRO A 70 4.83 -3.76 -0.42
N MET A 71 5.94 -4.16 0.20
CA MET A 71 6.96 -4.99 -0.46
C MET A 71 6.54 -6.48 -0.57
N ASN A 72 5.36 -6.84 -0.07
CA ASN A 72 4.79 -8.16 -0.23
C ASN A 72 3.88 -8.25 -1.46
N ASP A 73 4.06 -9.29 -2.28
CA ASP A 73 3.29 -9.53 -3.52
C ASP A 73 1.77 -9.58 -3.32
N THR A 74 1.30 -9.89 -2.11
CA THR A 74 -0.13 -9.99 -1.76
C THR A 74 -0.66 -8.78 -0.97
N TYR A 75 0.14 -7.72 -0.81
CA TYR A 75 -0.28 -6.51 -0.08
C TYR A 75 -1.55 -5.88 -0.65
N PHE A 76 -1.69 -5.87 -1.98
CA PHE A 76 -2.91 -5.39 -2.64
C PHE A 76 -4.17 -6.07 -2.10
N GLU A 77 -4.13 -7.40 -1.93
CA GLU A 77 -5.25 -8.17 -1.37
C GLU A 77 -5.54 -7.74 0.08
N HIS A 78 -4.50 -7.51 0.88
CA HIS A 78 -4.67 -7.09 2.29
C HIS A 78 -5.38 -5.74 2.38
N ALA A 79 -4.93 -4.74 1.61
CA ALA A 79 -5.54 -3.42 1.55
C ALA A 79 -6.97 -3.47 1.00
N TYR A 80 -7.20 -4.29 -0.03
CA TYR A 80 -8.52 -4.44 -0.63
C TYR A 80 -9.54 -5.02 0.36
N ILE A 81 -9.15 -6.09 1.07
CA ILE A 81 -10.01 -6.73 2.07
C ILE A 81 -10.21 -5.83 3.30
N ALA A 82 -9.16 -5.15 3.78
CA ALA A 82 -9.29 -4.20 4.91
C ALA A 82 -10.38 -3.16 4.63
N ARG A 83 -10.35 -2.57 3.42
CA ARG A 83 -11.37 -1.62 2.96
C ARG A 83 -12.75 -2.25 2.84
N TYR A 84 -12.84 -3.48 2.31
CA TYR A 84 -14.12 -4.17 2.12
C TYR A 84 -14.79 -4.56 3.44
N LEU A 85 -13.99 -4.95 4.45
CA LEU A 85 -14.49 -5.33 5.78
C LEU A 85 -14.63 -4.13 6.74
N GLY A 86 -13.97 -3.01 6.44
CA GLY A 86 -13.95 -1.83 7.31
C GLY A 86 -13.00 -1.96 8.50
N PHE A 87 -11.91 -2.74 8.37
CA PHE A 87 -10.89 -2.90 9.41
C PHE A 87 -9.67 -2.03 9.13
N MET A 88 -8.90 -1.72 10.18
CA MET A 88 -7.61 -1.04 10.04
C MET A 88 -6.59 -2.00 9.41
N LEU A 89 -5.84 -1.53 8.43
CA LEU A 89 -4.65 -2.21 7.94
C LEU A 89 -3.46 -1.71 8.76
N LEU A 90 -2.79 -2.61 9.48
CA LEU A 90 -1.74 -2.31 10.44
C LEU A 90 -0.45 -3.05 10.08
N GLU A 91 0.69 -2.38 10.21
CA GLU A 91 2.02 -2.99 10.15
C GLU A 91 2.58 -3.17 11.57
N GLY A 92 3.65 -3.95 11.74
CA GLY A 92 4.23 -4.22 13.06
C GLY A 92 4.65 -2.95 13.80
N GLU A 93 5.10 -1.93 13.07
CA GLU A 93 5.45 -0.62 13.63
C GLU A 93 4.25 0.27 13.98
N ASP A 94 3.06 -0.01 13.46
CA ASP A 94 1.83 0.67 13.91
C ASP A 94 1.44 0.23 15.33
N LEU A 95 2.00 -0.88 15.81
CA LEU A 95 1.64 -1.54 17.04
C LEU A 95 2.72 -1.40 18.12
N THR A 96 2.29 -1.44 19.38
CA THR A 96 3.18 -1.51 20.54
C THR A 96 2.48 -2.27 21.67
N VAL A 97 3.24 -2.98 22.50
CA VAL A 97 2.70 -3.66 23.68
C VAL A 97 2.98 -2.82 24.92
N ARG A 98 1.93 -2.45 25.66
CA ARG A 98 2.02 -1.69 26.90
C ARG A 98 1.23 -2.39 27.99
N ASN A 99 1.88 -2.67 29.12
CA ASN A 99 1.27 -3.39 30.24
C ASN A 99 0.60 -4.72 29.81
N GLY A 100 1.22 -5.44 28.87
CA GLY A 100 0.70 -6.69 28.31
C GLY A 100 -0.44 -6.54 27.30
N GLN A 101 -0.97 -5.34 27.07
CA GLN A 101 -2.01 -5.07 26.08
C GLN A 101 -1.41 -4.59 24.76
N LEU A 102 -1.97 -5.07 23.65
CA LEU A 102 -1.60 -4.61 22.33
C LEU A 102 -2.32 -3.29 22.02
N MET A 103 -1.53 -2.28 21.67
CA MET A 103 -1.99 -0.94 21.35
C MET A 103 -1.59 -0.56 19.93
N VAL A 104 -2.44 0.18 19.23
CA VAL A 104 -2.10 0.88 17.99
C VAL A 104 -1.68 2.32 18.28
N ARG A 105 -0.61 2.78 17.64
CA ARG A 105 -0.16 4.18 17.61
C ARG A 105 -1.04 4.98 16.67
N THR A 106 -1.68 6.02 17.21
CA THR A 106 -2.61 6.85 16.45
C THR A 106 -2.34 8.31 16.73
N VAL A 107 -2.77 9.17 15.83
CA VAL A 107 -2.65 10.63 16.00
C VAL A 107 -3.41 11.15 17.22
N ALA A 108 -4.35 10.37 17.78
CA ALA A 108 -5.08 10.69 19.02
C ALA A 108 -4.52 9.97 20.26
N GLY A 109 -3.31 9.38 20.17
CA GLY A 109 -2.68 8.57 21.21
C GLY A 109 -2.90 7.07 21.03
N LEU A 110 -2.47 6.29 22.02
CA LEU A 110 -2.55 4.83 21.98
C LEU A 110 -4.00 4.35 22.13
N ARG A 111 -4.42 3.39 21.30
CA ARG A 111 -5.74 2.75 21.38
C ARG A 111 -5.62 1.22 21.42
N PRO A 112 -6.42 0.50 22.21
CA PRO A 112 -6.32 -0.95 22.35
C PRO A 112 -6.77 -1.70 21.08
N VAL A 113 -6.07 -2.79 20.75
CA VAL A 113 -6.41 -3.73 19.67
C VAL A 113 -6.53 -5.12 20.27
N SER A 114 -7.74 -5.68 20.29
CA SER A 114 -7.98 -7.00 20.91
C SER A 114 -8.05 -8.14 19.90
N VAL A 115 -8.19 -7.85 18.59
CA VAL A 115 -8.25 -8.88 17.55
C VAL A 115 -7.39 -8.47 16.35
N LEU A 116 -6.49 -9.37 15.94
CA LEU A 116 -5.67 -9.20 14.75
C LEU A 116 -5.88 -10.35 13.77
N TRP A 117 -6.30 -10.02 12.54
CA TRP A 117 -6.18 -10.94 11.42
C TRP A 117 -4.78 -10.85 10.82
N ARG A 118 -3.94 -11.84 11.12
CA ARG A 118 -2.55 -11.92 10.70
C ARG A 118 -2.40 -12.36 9.24
N ARG A 119 -1.57 -11.62 8.49
CA ARG A 119 -1.20 -11.87 7.08
C ARG A 119 0.30 -12.07 6.85
N LEU A 120 1.06 -12.24 7.91
CA LEU A 120 2.49 -12.61 7.89
C LEU A 120 2.66 -13.99 8.52
N ASP A 121 3.79 -14.65 8.27
CA ASP A 121 4.13 -15.92 8.89
C ASP A 121 4.45 -15.80 10.39
N ALA A 122 4.27 -16.89 11.15
CA ALA A 122 4.32 -16.83 12.61
C ALA A 122 5.68 -16.37 13.14
N ASN A 123 6.79 -16.86 12.57
CA ASN A 123 8.16 -16.54 13.01
C ASN A 123 8.46 -15.03 12.97
N TRP A 124 7.81 -14.29 12.07
CA TRP A 124 8.03 -12.85 11.92
C TRP A 124 7.16 -12.00 12.88
N ALA A 125 6.29 -12.60 13.68
CA ALA A 125 5.30 -11.86 14.46
C ALA A 125 5.87 -11.14 15.69
N ASP A 126 6.89 -11.69 16.34
CA ASP A 126 7.48 -11.11 17.54
C ASP A 126 9.02 -11.27 17.54
N PRO A 127 9.78 -10.17 17.38
CA PRO A 127 11.24 -10.23 17.38
C PRO A 127 11.86 -10.55 18.75
N LEU A 128 11.12 -10.47 19.87
CA LEU A 128 11.66 -10.78 21.18
C LEU A 128 11.68 -12.28 21.49
N GLU A 129 10.70 -13.02 20.98
CA GLU A 129 10.49 -14.44 21.34
C GLU A 129 10.59 -15.40 20.15
N LEU A 130 10.55 -14.90 18.91
CA LEU A 130 10.60 -15.73 17.69
C LEU A 130 11.86 -15.43 16.88
N ASP A 131 11.77 -14.60 15.84
CA ASP A 131 12.92 -14.24 14.99
C ASP A 131 13.41 -12.82 15.31
N GLU A 132 14.58 -12.72 15.96
CA GLU A 132 15.23 -11.46 16.34
C GLU A 132 15.56 -10.55 15.15
N SER A 133 15.67 -11.11 13.94
CA SER A 133 15.91 -10.34 12.72
C SER A 133 14.62 -9.72 12.15
N SER A 134 13.45 -10.08 12.70
CA SER A 134 12.16 -9.60 12.21
C SER A 134 12.01 -8.09 12.38
N ARG A 135 11.71 -7.42 11.27
CA ARG A 135 11.26 -6.02 11.21
C ARG A 135 9.76 -5.90 10.91
N LEU A 136 9.05 -7.02 10.80
CA LEU A 136 7.64 -7.06 10.41
C LEU A 136 6.70 -7.17 11.62
N GLY A 137 7.19 -7.76 12.70
CA GLY A 137 6.44 -8.03 13.91
C GLY A 137 6.45 -6.89 14.91
N THR A 138 5.85 -7.15 16.07
CA THR A 138 5.81 -6.20 17.19
C THR A 138 6.41 -6.88 18.42
N ALA A 139 7.38 -6.22 19.03
CA ALA A 139 8.04 -6.71 20.24
C ALA A 139 7.01 -6.95 21.37
N GLY A 140 6.99 -8.17 21.91
CA GLY A 140 6.10 -8.58 23.01
C GLY A 140 4.69 -9.01 22.55
N LEU A 141 4.45 -9.09 21.24
CA LEU A 141 3.17 -9.55 20.69
C LEU A 141 2.82 -10.97 21.13
N LEU A 142 3.80 -11.89 21.16
CA LEU A 142 3.57 -13.26 21.60
C LEU A 142 3.20 -13.31 23.09
N GLY A 143 3.85 -12.49 23.91
CA GLY A 143 3.50 -12.30 25.33
C GLY A 143 2.07 -11.78 25.52
N ALA A 144 1.62 -10.82 24.71
CA ALA A 144 0.25 -10.31 24.74
C ALA A 144 -0.78 -11.39 24.35
N VAL A 145 -0.48 -12.19 23.32
CA VAL A 145 -1.32 -13.34 22.90
C VAL A 145 -1.42 -14.38 24.01
N ARG A 146 -0.28 -14.75 24.61
CA ARG A 146 -0.19 -15.73 25.69
C ARG A 146 -0.97 -15.31 26.93
N SER A 147 -1.05 -14.01 27.19
CA SER A 147 -1.79 -13.43 28.31
C SER A 147 -3.28 -13.26 28.03
N GLY A 148 -3.76 -13.58 26.82
CA GLY A 148 -5.17 -13.45 26.43
C GLY A 148 -5.59 -12.03 26.02
N ASN A 149 -4.71 -11.03 26.09
CA ASN A 149 -5.05 -9.63 25.81
C ASN A 149 -5.25 -9.33 24.31
N VAL A 150 -4.84 -10.24 23.43
CA VAL A 150 -5.09 -10.14 21.99
C VAL A 150 -5.33 -11.52 21.38
N THR A 151 -6.40 -11.63 20.60
CA THR A 151 -6.70 -12.80 19.80
C THR A 151 -6.13 -12.65 18.39
N MET A 152 -5.28 -13.58 17.96
CA MET A 152 -4.78 -13.61 16.60
C MET A 152 -5.44 -14.69 15.75
N VAL A 153 -5.91 -14.28 14.58
CA VAL A 153 -6.54 -15.13 13.58
C VAL A 153 -5.64 -15.12 12.34
N ASN A 154 -5.06 -16.21 11.86
CA ASN A 154 -4.99 -17.51 12.52
C ASN A 154 -3.93 -17.51 13.63
N ALA A 155 -4.12 -18.39 14.61
CA ALA A 155 -3.23 -18.53 15.77
C ALA A 155 -1.76 -18.74 15.35
N LEU A 156 -0.81 -18.29 16.17
CA LEU A 156 0.61 -18.59 15.96
C LEU A 156 0.85 -20.10 16.03
N GLY A 157 1.75 -20.60 15.20
CA GLY A 157 2.05 -22.03 15.09
C GLY A 157 1.07 -22.83 14.23
N SER A 158 -0.06 -22.25 13.80
CA SER A 158 -1.04 -22.94 12.95
C SER A 158 -0.46 -23.48 11.63
N GLY A 159 0.63 -22.90 11.13
CA GLY A 159 1.31 -23.37 9.91
C GLY A 159 2.00 -24.73 10.03
N VAL A 160 2.18 -25.27 11.24
CA VAL A 160 2.64 -26.66 11.41
C VAL A 160 1.71 -27.65 10.70
N LEU A 161 0.41 -27.31 10.59
CA LEU A 161 -0.59 -28.12 9.90
C LEU A 161 -0.42 -28.12 8.37
N GLU A 162 0.37 -27.21 7.82
CA GLU A 162 0.72 -27.18 6.38
C GLU A 162 1.86 -28.15 6.04
N THR A 163 2.45 -28.81 7.03
CA THR A 163 3.59 -29.73 6.84
C THR A 163 3.23 -30.85 5.86
N ARG A 164 4.02 -30.98 4.78
CA ARG A 164 3.78 -31.95 3.70
C ARG A 164 3.65 -33.39 4.19
N ALA A 165 4.47 -33.82 5.15
CA ALA A 165 4.39 -35.16 5.72
C ALA A 165 3.06 -35.46 6.44
N LEU A 166 2.34 -34.45 6.96
CA LEU A 166 1.05 -34.66 7.63
C LEU A 166 -0.01 -35.24 6.68
N LEU A 167 0.11 -35.01 5.38
CA LEU A 167 -0.79 -35.59 4.38
C LEU A 167 -0.77 -37.13 4.40
N ALA A 168 0.37 -37.76 4.72
CA ALA A 168 0.44 -39.23 4.87
C ALA A 168 -0.40 -39.74 6.04
N PHE A 169 -0.61 -38.90 7.07
CA PHE A 169 -1.30 -39.26 8.30
C PHE A 169 -2.73 -38.75 8.38
N LEU A 170 -3.09 -37.77 7.55
CA LEU A 170 -4.40 -37.11 7.56
C LEU A 170 -5.60 -38.08 7.52
N PRO A 171 -5.57 -39.19 6.72
CA PRO A 171 -6.67 -40.16 6.74
C PRO A 171 -6.88 -40.82 8.12
N ARG A 172 -5.81 -41.08 8.87
CA ARG A 172 -5.87 -41.64 10.23
C ARG A 172 -6.26 -40.56 11.25
N ILE A 173 -5.70 -39.36 11.11
CA ILE A 173 -6.01 -38.22 11.98
C ILE A 173 -7.51 -37.89 11.89
N CYS A 174 -8.08 -37.85 10.67
CA CYS A 174 -9.50 -37.59 10.47
C CYS A 174 -10.38 -38.63 11.16
N LYS A 175 -10.07 -39.93 11.04
CA LYS A 175 -10.78 -41.00 11.74
C LYS A 175 -10.68 -40.88 13.25
N ALA A 176 -9.50 -40.54 13.77
CA ALA A 176 -9.28 -40.39 15.21
C ALA A 176 -10.05 -39.19 15.79
N LEU A 177 -10.12 -38.07 15.07
CA LEU A 177 -10.76 -36.83 15.55
C LEU A 177 -12.26 -36.76 15.28
N THR A 178 -12.73 -37.35 14.17
CA THR A 178 -14.12 -37.20 13.70
C THR A 178 -14.89 -38.51 13.64
N GLY A 179 -14.22 -39.66 13.84
CA GLY A 179 -14.82 -40.99 13.67
C GLY A 179 -15.06 -41.41 12.22
N GLN A 180 -14.77 -40.55 11.24
CA GLN A 180 -15.08 -40.79 9.83
C GLN A 180 -13.81 -40.75 8.95
N PRO A 181 -13.78 -41.47 7.81
CA PRO A 181 -12.74 -41.29 6.81
C PRO A 181 -12.86 -39.92 6.13
N LEU A 182 -11.79 -39.47 5.48
CA LEU A 182 -11.80 -38.27 4.65
C LEU A 182 -12.88 -38.40 3.56
N THR A 183 -13.84 -37.47 3.55
CA THR A 183 -14.85 -37.37 2.49
C THR A 183 -14.22 -36.91 1.17
N LEU A 184 -13.28 -35.98 1.26
CA LEU A 184 -12.46 -35.52 0.14
C LEU A 184 -11.04 -36.07 0.31
N PRO A 185 -10.57 -36.96 -0.58
CA PRO A 185 -9.24 -37.54 -0.46
C PRO A 185 -8.16 -36.47 -0.71
N ASN A 186 -7.03 -36.60 -0.02
CA ASN A 186 -5.82 -35.88 -0.34
C ASN A 186 -4.94 -36.69 -1.30
N ILE A 187 -3.97 -36.01 -1.91
CA ILE A 187 -2.92 -36.63 -2.72
C ILE A 187 -2.20 -37.75 -1.96
N ALA A 188 -1.97 -38.87 -2.64
CA ALA A 188 -1.24 -39.99 -2.07
C ALA A 188 0.18 -39.56 -1.68
N THR A 189 0.50 -39.73 -0.41
CA THR A 189 1.71 -39.19 0.22
C THR A 189 2.35 -40.24 1.13
N TRP A 190 3.67 -40.41 1.02
CA TRP A 190 4.47 -41.39 1.75
C TRP A 190 5.65 -40.70 2.43
N TRP A 191 5.71 -40.76 3.76
CA TRP A 191 6.85 -40.21 4.50
C TRP A 191 7.98 -41.24 4.57
N CYS A 192 9.16 -40.88 4.04
CA CYS A 192 10.31 -41.78 3.96
C CYS A 192 10.92 -42.10 5.34
N GLY A 193 10.49 -41.44 6.42
CA GLY A 193 10.87 -41.79 7.79
C GLY A 193 10.37 -43.19 8.21
N GLN A 194 9.34 -43.72 7.56
CA GLN A 194 8.86 -45.08 7.79
C GLN A 194 9.45 -46.05 6.76
N ALA A 195 9.98 -47.19 7.23
CA ALA A 195 10.77 -48.09 6.38
C ALA A 195 9.98 -48.67 5.19
N LYS A 196 8.68 -49.00 5.38
CA LYS A 196 7.83 -49.55 4.33
C LYS A 196 7.53 -48.50 3.25
N GLU A 197 7.18 -47.30 3.69
CA GLU A 197 6.87 -46.15 2.86
C GLU A 197 8.12 -45.71 2.08
N ARG A 198 9.30 -45.70 2.71
CA ARG A 198 10.58 -45.44 2.07
C ARG A 198 10.87 -46.39 0.90
N ASN A 199 10.74 -47.70 1.13
CA ASN A 199 10.98 -48.70 0.10
C ASN A 199 10.01 -48.52 -1.07
N TYR A 200 8.74 -48.24 -0.78
CA TYR A 200 7.73 -47.95 -1.79
C TYR A 200 8.10 -46.72 -2.64
N VAL A 201 8.58 -45.64 -2.02
CA VAL A 201 9.02 -44.43 -2.75
C VAL A 201 10.20 -44.74 -3.67
N LYS A 202 11.19 -45.52 -3.22
CA LYS A 202 12.32 -45.94 -4.07
C LYS A 202 11.88 -46.72 -5.30
N GLU A 203 11.08 -47.77 -5.09
CA GLU A 203 10.56 -48.63 -6.15
C GLU A 203 9.71 -47.88 -7.19
N ASN A 204 9.17 -46.72 -6.80
CA ASN A 204 8.21 -45.96 -7.59
C ASN A 204 8.66 -44.51 -7.89
N ALA A 205 9.94 -44.19 -7.68
CA ALA A 205 10.44 -42.82 -7.80
C ALA A 205 10.13 -42.18 -9.17
N GLN A 206 10.07 -43.00 -10.23
CA GLN A 206 9.78 -42.57 -11.61
C GLN A 206 8.38 -41.97 -11.82
N ARG A 207 7.43 -42.19 -10.89
CA ARG A 207 6.06 -41.64 -10.96
C ARG A 207 5.73 -40.68 -9.82
N MET A 208 6.75 -40.25 -9.07
CA MET A 208 6.58 -39.45 -7.87
C MET A 208 7.33 -38.13 -7.96
N THR A 209 6.88 -37.18 -7.15
CA THR A 209 7.64 -36.01 -6.73
C THR A 209 8.18 -36.25 -5.34
N ILE A 210 9.49 -36.06 -5.14
CA ILE A 210 10.16 -36.26 -3.85
C ILE A 210 10.76 -34.94 -3.40
N GLY A 211 10.51 -34.56 -2.15
CA GLY A 211 10.97 -33.30 -1.60
C GLY A 211 11.02 -33.30 -0.08
N ASN A 212 11.18 -32.11 0.49
CA ASN A 212 11.28 -31.91 1.93
C ASN A 212 9.95 -32.25 2.64
N ALA A 213 10.00 -33.19 3.60
CA ALA A 213 8.89 -33.63 4.42
C ALA A 213 8.30 -32.52 5.29
N PHE A 214 9.13 -31.56 5.70
CA PHE A 214 8.79 -30.46 6.60
C PHE A 214 8.46 -29.15 5.87
N ALA A 215 8.48 -29.16 4.54
CA ALA A 215 8.07 -28.01 3.76
C ALA A 215 6.58 -27.70 4.00
N THR A 216 6.28 -26.41 4.21
CA THR A 216 4.93 -25.87 4.29
C THR A 216 4.49 -25.26 2.95
N ARG A 217 5.41 -25.12 1.98
CA ARG A 217 5.09 -24.62 0.63
C ARG A 217 4.39 -25.68 -0.24
N PRO A 218 3.69 -25.27 -1.32
CA PRO A 218 2.89 -26.20 -2.11
C PRO A 218 3.75 -27.37 -2.66
N PRO A 219 3.17 -28.56 -2.86
CA PRO A 219 3.89 -29.75 -3.37
C PRO A 219 4.66 -29.57 -4.68
N PHE A 220 4.35 -28.51 -5.43
CA PHE A 220 4.91 -28.24 -6.76
C PHE A 220 5.89 -27.07 -6.75
N ASP A 221 6.28 -26.63 -5.56
CA ASP A 221 7.30 -25.61 -5.41
C ASP A 221 8.68 -26.20 -5.67
N LEU A 222 9.31 -25.82 -6.79
CA LEU A 222 10.60 -26.34 -7.23
C LEU A 222 11.73 -26.08 -6.22
N ASP A 223 11.58 -25.10 -5.33
CA ASP A 223 12.55 -24.86 -4.25
C ASP A 223 12.59 -26.02 -3.25
N ASP A 224 11.45 -26.67 -3.02
CA ASP A 224 11.26 -27.75 -2.03
C ASP A 224 11.07 -29.13 -2.66
N VAL A 225 11.02 -29.22 -3.98
CA VAL A 225 10.99 -30.48 -4.75
C VAL A 225 12.37 -30.75 -5.31
N SER A 226 13.03 -31.76 -4.77
CA SER A 226 14.41 -32.11 -5.15
C SER A 226 14.46 -33.08 -6.32
N ALA A 227 13.45 -33.94 -6.47
CA ALA A 227 13.36 -34.90 -7.57
C ALA A 227 11.93 -35.03 -8.13
N VAL A 228 11.81 -35.16 -9.45
CA VAL A 228 10.56 -35.38 -10.17
C VAL A 228 10.77 -36.56 -11.12
N ALA A 229 9.87 -37.53 -11.08
CA ALA A 229 9.87 -38.68 -11.98
C ALA A 229 11.24 -39.38 -12.07
N GLY A 230 11.88 -39.59 -10.91
CA GLY A 230 13.17 -40.28 -10.84
C GLY A 230 14.37 -39.46 -11.33
N THR A 231 14.23 -38.15 -11.50
CA THR A 231 15.32 -37.25 -11.91
C THR A 231 15.45 -36.08 -10.93
N PHE A 232 16.67 -35.70 -10.57
CA PHE A 232 16.91 -34.53 -9.73
C PHE A 232 16.69 -33.22 -10.50
N ASN A 233 16.16 -32.21 -9.81
CA ASN A 233 16.02 -30.86 -10.36
C ASN A 233 17.35 -30.07 -10.39
N ARG A 234 18.41 -30.61 -9.75
CA ARG A 234 19.76 -30.03 -9.70
C ARG A 234 20.78 -31.12 -10.04
N ASP A 235 21.98 -30.70 -10.47
CA ASP A 235 23.11 -31.61 -10.73
C ASP A 235 23.62 -32.24 -9.42
N ILE A 236 22.95 -33.31 -8.99
CA ILE A 236 23.31 -34.11 -7.82
C ILE A 236 24.00 -35.38 -8.32
N LYS A 237 25.23 -35.62 -7.88
CA LYS A 237 26.07 -36.77 -8.28
C LYS A 237 25.68 -38.10 -7.63
N GLN A 238 24.60 -38.13 -6.86
CA GLN A 238 24.13 -39.28 -6.09
C GLN A 238 22.97 -39.97 -6.80
N THR A 239 22.75 -41.26 -6.53
CA THR A 239 21.53 -41.94 -6.98
C THR A 239 20.35 -41.57 -6.07
N ILE A 240 19.13 -41.60 -6.60
CA ILE A 240 17.92 -41.31 -5.81
C ILE A 240 17.79 -42.25 -4.60
N ASP A 241 18.14 -43.53 -4.77
CA ASP A 241 18.05 -44.51 -3.69
C ASP A 241 18.98 -44.18 -2.52
N SER A 242 20.23 -43.84 -2.81
CA SER A 242 21.22 -43.46 -1.79
C SER A 242 20.83 -42.15 -1.10
N TRP A 243 20.31 -41.19 -1.88
CA TRP A 243 19.81 -39.93 -1.33
C TRP A 243 18.61 -40.14 -0.39
N ILE A 244 17.68 -41.02 -0.76
CA ILE A 244 16.53 -41.38 0.09
C ILE A 244 16.98 -42.07 1.38
N ASP A 245 18.02 -42.92 1.34
CA ASP A 245 18.53 -43.59 2.54
C ASP A 245 19.15 -42.62 3.54
N GLU A 246 19.98 -41.70 3.05
CA GLU A 246 20.68 -40.73 3.88
C GLU A 246 19.72 -39.68 4.47
N GLY A 247 18.71 -39.26 3.70
CA GLY A 247 17.77 -38.20 4.07
C GLY A 247 16.39 -38.66 4.54
N ALA A 248 16.17 -39.96 4.75
CA ALA A 248 14.85 -40.59 4.91
C ALA A 248 13.85 -39.81 5.78
N GLN A 249 14.26 -39.36 6.97
CA GLN A 249 13.38 -38.66 7.91
C GLN A 249 12.92 -37.28 7.42
N HIS A 250 13.67 -36.65 6.52
CA HIS A 250 13.41 -35.34 5.96
C HIS A 250 12.75 -35.40 4.57
N LEU A 251 12.43 -36.60 4.08
CA LEU A 251 11.91 -36.79 2.72
C LEU A 251 10.49 -37.33 2.70
N VAL A 252 9.73 -36.86 1.72
CA VAL A 252 8.37 -37.32 1.44
C VAL A 252 8.21 -37.54 -0.06
N GLY A 253 7.66 -38.69 -0.43
CA GLY A 253 7.23 -38.98 -1.79
C GLY A 253 5.74 -38.68 -1.96
N GLN A 254 5.37 -38.05 -3.07
CA GLN A 254 3.98 -37.77 -3.44
C GLN A 254 3.72 -38.22 -4.88
N GLU A 255 2.52 -38.68 -5.16
CA GLU A 255 2.14 -39.07 -6.52
C GLU A 255 2.14 -37.86 -7.46
N ALA A 256 2.72 -38.00 -8.65
CA ALA A 256 2.70 -36.91 -9.63
C ALA A 256 1.26 -36.70 -10.15
N VAL A 257 0.59 -35.62 -9.70
CA VAL A 257 -0.81 -35.35 -10.06
C VAL A 257 -0.91 -34.77 -11.47
N THR A 258 -1.79 -35.38 -12.28
CA THR A 258 -2.26 -34.80 -13.54
C THR A 258 -3.45 -33.88 -13.26
N LEU A 259 -3.29 -32.58 -13.50
CA LEU A 259 -4.36 -31.61 -13.25
C LEU A 259 -5.45 -31.68 -14.32
N SER A 260 -6.70 -31.48 -13.92
CA SER A 260 -7.81 -31.24 -14.84
C SER A 260 -7.61 -29.93 -15.60
N THR A 261 -8.11 -29.87 -16.84
CA THR A 261 -8.04 -28.67 -17.66
C THR A 261 -9.34 -27.87 -17.64
N THR A 262 -9.22 -26.56 -17.85
CA THR A 262 -10.32 -25.62 -18.09
C THR A 262 -10.08 -24.90 -19.42
N PRO A 263 -11.13 -24.50 -20.17
CA PRO A 263 -10.96 -23.66 -21.35
C PRO A 263 -10.36 -22.29 -20.95
N ALA A 264 -9.25 -21.93 -21.58
CA ALA A 264 -8.63 -20.61 -21.45
C ALA A 264 -8.53 -19.95 -22.82
N PHE A 265 -8.76 -18.64 -22.87
CA PHE A 265 -8.65 -17.86 -24.10
C PHE A 265 -7.18 -17.51 -24.34
N ASP A 266 -6.65 -17.94 -25.49
CA ASP A 266 -5.25 -17.77 -25.89
C ASP A 266 -5.20 -17.32 -27.35
N GLY A 267 -4.83 -16.06 -27.57
CA GLY A 267 -4.90 -15.40 -28.87
C GLY A 267 -6.35 -15.26 -29.36
N ASP A 268 -6.73 -16.06 -30.34
CA ASP A 268 -8.03 -16.07 -31.01
C ASP A 268 -8.88 -17.32 -30.71
N ARG A 269 -8.40 -18.21 -29.84
CA ARG A 269 -9.02 -19.53 -29.61
C ARG A 269 -9.10 -19.93 -28.14
N LEU A 270 -10.03 -20.82 -27.83
CA LEU A 270 -10.12 -21.48 -26.53
C LEU A 270 -9.27 -22.75 -26.54
N VAL A 271 -8.36 -22.88 -25.59
CA VAL A 271 -7.48 -24.04 -25.43
C VAL A 271 -7.60 -24.63 -24.02
N PRO A 272 -7.52 -25.96 -23.87
CA PRO A 272 -7.53 -26.58 -22.55
C PRO A 272 -6.22 -26.27 -21.81
N ARG A 273 -6.32 -25.68 -20.62
CA ARG A 273 -5.18 -25.37 -19.75
C ARG A 273 -5.37 -25.98 -18.36
N PRO A 274 -4.31 -26.54 -17.72
CA PRO A 274 -4.43 -27.12 -16.39
C PRO A 274 -4.86 -26.06 -15.36
N MET A 275 -5.73 -26.46 -14.43
CA MET A 275 -6.29 -25.56 -13.42
C MET A 275 -6.17 -26.16 -12.01
N ASN A 276 -5.92 -25.30 -11.03
CA ASN A 276 -6.15 -25.63 -9.61
C ASN A 276 -7.19 -24.67 -9.00
N LEU A 277 -7.84 -25.11 -7.92
CA LEU A 277 -8.84 -24.34 -7.20
C LEU A 277 -8.46 -24.26 -5.73
N ARG A 278 -8.40 -23.04 -5.19
CA ARG A 278 -8.32 -22.78 -3.75
C ARG A 278 -9.70 -22.42 -3.22
N VAL A 279 -10.11 -23.14 -2.17
CA VAL A 279 -11.36 -22.90 -1.43
C VAL A 279 -11.02 -22.29 -0.08
N PHE A 280 -11.88 -21.39 0.41
CA PHE A 280 -11.67 -20.68 1.66
C PHE A 280 -12.74 -21.07 2.69
N LEU A 281 -12.29 -21.31 3.91
CA LEU A 281 -13.14 -21.62 5.05
C LEU A 281 -12.85 -20.65 6.18
N VAL A 282 -13.90 -20.17 6.84
CA VAL A 282 -13.80 -19.33 8.04
C VAL A 282 -14.60 -19.95 9.17
N ARG A 283 -14.09 -19.79 10.39
CA ARG A 283 -14.80 -20.24 11.59
C ARG A 283 -15.67 -19.09 12.11
N THR A 284 -16.94 -19.39 12.33
CA THR A 284 -17.94 -18.50 12.94
C THR A 284 -18.48 -19.17 14.21
N PRO A 285 -19.22 -18.45 15.07
CA PRO A 285 -19.89 -19.05 16.23
C PRO A 285 -20.77 -20.25 15.86
N ASP A 286 -21.42 -20.21 14.70
CA ASP A 286 -22.34 -21.26 14.23
C ASP A 286 -21.65 -22.45 13.55
N GLY A 287 -20.36 -22.35 13.22
CA GLY A 287 -19.72 -23.39 12.43
C GLY A 287 -18.61 -22.93 11.50
N TRP A 288 -18.10 -23.88 10.70
CA TRP A 288 -17.29 -23.58 9.54
C TRP A 288 -18.18 -23.12 8.39
N GLN A 289 -17.87 -21.96 7.83
CA GLN A 289 -18.51 -21.41 6.64
C GLN A 289 -17.55 -21.53 5.46
N VAL A 290 -18.03 -22.10 4.36
CA VAL A 290 -17.26 -22.26 3.12
C VAL A 290 -17.64 -21.12 2.17
N MET A 291 -16.65 -20.47 1.57
CA MET A 291 -16.92 -19.46 0.54
C MET A 291 -17.63 -20.11 -0.65
N PRO A 292 -18.79 -19.60 -1.12
CA PRO A 292 -19.47 -20.11 -2.30
C PRO A 292 -18.80 -19.58 -3.58
N GLY A 293 -17.53 -19.94 -3.74
CA GLY A 293 -16.60 -19.48 -4.76
C GLY A 293 -15.20 -19.99 -4.45
N GLY A 294 -14.19 -19.30 -4.97
CA GLY A 294 -12.80 -19.67 -4.72
C GLY A 294 -11.85 -18.89 -5.62
N PHE A 295 -10.58 -19.28 -5.56
CA PHE A 295 -9.53 -18.69 -6.36
C PHE A 295 -8.93 -19.74 -7.28
N ALA A 296 -9.24 -19.66 -8.57
CA ALA A 296 -8.73 -20.58 -9.58
C ALA A 296 -7.51 -20.00 -10.29
N ARG A 297 -6.45 -20.79 -10.40
CA ARG A 297 -5.26 -20.47 -11.20
C ARG A 297 -5.18 -21.40 -12.40
N ILE A 298 -4.87 -20.82 -13.55
CA ILE A 298 -4.76 -21.49 -14.83
C ILE A 298 -3.30 -21.44 -15.30
N GLY A 299 -2.74 -22.61 -15.62
CA GLY A 299 -1.36 -22.73 -16.09
C GLY A 299 -1.16 -22.13 -17.50
N PRO A 300 0.02 -21.58 -17.78
CA PRO A 300 0.31 -20.90 -19.05
C PRO A 300 0.58 -21.88 -20.20
N SER A 301 1.01 -23.11 -19.88
CA SER A 301 1.34 -24.14 -20.87
C SER A 301 0.34 -25.30 -20.87
N SER A 302 0.35 -26.08 -21.94
CA SER A 302 -0.53 -27.24 -22.14
C SER A 302 -0.06 -28.48 -21.37
N HIS A 303 1.12 -28.42 -20.76
CA HIS A 303 1.65 -29.51 -19.97
C HIS A 303 0.82 -29.62 -18.69
N SER A 304 0.11 -30.74 -18.53
CA SER A 304 -0.79 -31.03 -17.39
C SER A 304 -0.06 -31.25 -16.07
N ALA A 305 1.28 -31.26 -16.08
CA ALA A 305 2.11 -31.36 -14.89
C ALA A 305 1.97 -30.10 -14.04
N ALA A 306 1.67 -30.29 -12.75
CA ALA A 306 1.43 -29.22 -11.79
C ALA A 306 2.59 -28.20 -11.64
N LEU A 307 3.80 -28.56 -12.10
CA LEU A 307 4.98 -27.69 -12.18
C LEU A 307 4.78 -26.46 -13.11
N ALA A 308 3.83 -26.53 -14.06
CA ALA A 308 3.56 -25.42 -14.98
C ALA A 308 2.95 -24.17 -14.30
N LEU A 309 2.34 -24.32 -13.11
CA LEU A 309 1.64 -23.23 -12.40
C LEU A 309 2.58 -22.25 -11.66
N GLN A 310 3.89 -22.54 -11.57
CA GLN A 310 4.86 -21.64 -10.93
C GLN A 310 5.34 -20.49 -11.84
N ARG A 311 5.34 -20.67 -13.17
CA ARG A 311 5.91 -19.69 -14.11
C ARG A 311 4.92 -18.60 -14.55
N GLY A 312 4.08 -18.15 -13.62
CA GLY A 312 2.95 -17.28 -13.92
C GLY A 312 1.73 -18.06 -14.44
N GLY A 313 0.60 -17.37 -14.57
CA GLY A 313 -0.67 -17.96 -14.97
C GLY A 313 -1.79 -16.94 -14.87
N SER A 314 -2.90 -17.20 -15.57
CA SER A 314 -4.10 -16.37 -15.44
C SER A 314 -4.94 -16.84 -14.26
N VAL A 315 -5.80 -15.96 -13.76
CA VAL A 315 -6.76 -16.26 -12.70
C VAL A 315 -8.16 -16.25 -13.29
N ALA A 316 -9.03 -17.09 -12.75
CA ALA A 316 -10.44 -17.15 -13.13
C ALA A 316 -11.35 -16.94 -11.92
N ASP A 317 -12.51 -16.33 -12.15
CA ASP A 317 -13.61 -16.34 -11.20
C ASP A 317 -14.22 -17.75 -11.12
N VAL A 318 -14.69 -18.13 -9.94
CA VAL A 318 -15.24 -19.44 -9.64
C VAL A 318 -16.71 -19.28 -9.30
N TRP A 319 -17.59 -19.72 -10.18
CA TRP A 319 -19.03 -19.60 -10.01
C TRP A 319 -19.61 -20.86 -9.38
N VAL A 320 -20.12 -20.71 -8.15
CA VAL A 320 -21.00 -21.71 -7.54
C VAL A 320 -22.43 -21.34 -7.90
N MET A 321 -23.13 -22.24 -8.56
CA MET A 321 -24.46 -22.01 -9.13
C MET A 321 -25.55 -22.61 -8.23
N SER A 322 -26.67 -21.92 -8.10
CA SER A 322 -27.91 -22.45 -7.54
C SER A 322 -28.87 -22.87 -8.65
N LYS A 323 -29.71 -23.88 -8.37
CA LYS A 323 -30.85 -24.22 -9.22
C LYS A 323 -32.00 -23.20 -9.05
N GLU A 324 -32.07 -22.55 -7.90
CA GLU A 324 -33.10 -21.58 -7.52
C GLU A 324 -32.58 -20.15 -7.55
N SER A 325 -33.47 -19.18 -7.34
CA SER A 325 -33.04 -17.79 -7.17
C SER A 325 -32.15 -17.66 -5.94
N VAL A 326 -31.01 -17.00 -6.09
CA VAL A 326 -30.07 -16.78 -4.98
C VAL A 326 -30.48 -15.51 -4.21
N PRO A 327 -30.53 -15.54 -2.87
CA PRO A 327 -30.72 -14.35 -2.06
C PRO A 327 -29.68 -13.26 -2.39
N THR A 328 -30.13 -12.01 -2.47
CA THR A 328 -29.22 -10.88 -2.65
C THR A 328 -28.60 -10.52 -1.31
N GLU A 329 -27.59 -11.29 -0.91
CA GLU A 329 -26.80 -10.98 0.26
C GLU A 329 -25.91 -9.76 0.02
N THR A 330 -25.84 -8.89 1.02
CA THR A 330 -25.08 -7.64 0.99
C THR A 330 -24.21 -7.53 2.25
N MET A 331 -23.16 -6.70 2.16
CA MET A 331 -22.34 -6.32 3.32
C MET A 331 -23.06 -5.34 4.26
N LEU A 332 -24.15 -4.71 3.78
CA LEU A 332 -25.01 -3.84 4.56
C LEU A 332 -25.76 -4.70 5.60
N GLY A 333 -25.64 -4.35 6.87
CA GLY A 333 -26.42 -4.99 7.93
C GLY A 333 -27.92 -4.73 7.74
N SER A 334 -28.77 -5.59 8.29
CA SER A 334 -30.19 -5.27 8.44
C SER A 334 -30.33 -4.09 9.39
N SER A 335 -30.84 -2.96 8.91
CA SER A 335 -31.04 -1.74 9.68
C SER A 335 -32.23 -1.91 10.64
N SER A 336 -32.04 -2.62 11.74
CA SER A 336 -33.07 -2.79 12.77
C SER A 336 -32.88 -1.88 13.98
N GLY A 337 -32.18 -0.74 13.83
CA GLY A 337 -31.96 0.24 14.89
C GLY A 337 -31.94 1.69 14.38
N PRO A 338 -31.98 2.67 15.29
CA PRO A 338 -31.85 4.07 14.93
C PRO A 338 -30.51 4.30 14.22
N PHE A 339 -30.50 5.22 13.24
CA PHE A 339 -29.27 5.58 12.55
C PHE A 339 -28.29 6.23 13.53
N THR A 340 -27.17 5.55 13.79
CA THR A 340 -26.05 6.11 14.55
C THR A 340 -24.96 6.52 13.56
N ARG A 341 -24.60 7.81 13.57
CA ARG A 341 -23.43 8.27 12.83
C ARG A 341 -22.20 7.60 13.41
N GLN A 342 -21.56 6.73 12.64
CA GLN A 342 -20.29 6.12 13.02
C GLN A 342 -19.24 7.21 13.22
N GLN A 343 -18.55 7.16 14.36
CA GLN A 343 -17.40 8.03 14.62
C GLN A 343 -16.32 7.77 13.56
N PRO A 344 -15.58 8.79 13.12
CA PRO A 344 -14.52 8.62 12.13
C PRO A 344 -13.51 7.59 12.62
N GLY A 345 -13.05 6.72 11.71
CA GLY A 345 -12.04 5.71 12.02
C GLY A 345 -10.76 6.36 12.56
N VAL A 346 -10.13 5.70 13.52
CA VAL A 346 -8.88 6.16 14.10
C VAL A 346 -7.76 6.09 13.05
N LEU A 347 -6.94 7.15 12.95
CA LEU A 347 -5.84 7.25 11.98
C LEU A 347 -4.51 6.80 12.62
N PRO A 348 -3.90 5.70 12.16
CA PRO A 348 -2.56 5.31 12.59
C PRO A 348 -1.53 6.39 12.29
N SER A 349 -0.55 6.58 13.18
CA SER A 349 0.46 7.64 13.06
C SER A 349 1.28 7.53 11.78
N ARG A 350 1.66 6.30 11.36
CA ARG A 350 2.36 6.05 10.10
C ARG A 350 1.53 6.41 8.86
N ALA A 351 0.22 6.15 8.90
CA ALA A 351 -0.67 6.54 7.81
C ALA A 351 -0.76 8.07 7.71
N ALA A 352 -0.79 8.77 8.85
CA ALA A 352 -0.72 10.23 8.88
C ALA A 352 0.61 10.76 8.34
N ASP A 353 1.73 10.12 8.69
CA ASP A 353 3.08 10.47 8.22
C ASP A 353 3.19 10.35 6.70
N ASN A 354 2.74 9.22 6.13
CA ASN A 354 2.72 9.02 4.68
C ASN A 354 1.83 10.04 3.95
N LEU A 355 0.69 10.42 4.54
CA LEU A 355 -0.18 11.45 3.95
C LEU A 355 0.45 12.84 4.01
N PHE A 356 1.09 13.18 5.14
CA PHE A 356 1.82 14.43 5.30
C PHE A 356 2.96 14.54 4.28
N TRP A 357 3.81 13.52 4.17
CA TRP A 357 4.90 13.49 3.20
C TRP A 357 4.43 13.42 1.75
N LEU A 358 3.35 12.70 1.45
CA LEU A 358 2.76 12.72 0.12
C LEU A 358 2.39 14.16 -0.29
N GLY A 359 1.73 14.91 0.60
CA GLY A 359 1.40 16.30 0.36
C GLY A 359 2.64 17.14 0.02
N ARG A 360 3.72 16.96 0.79
CA ARG A 360 5.00 17.64 0.57
C ARG A 360 5.65 17.25 -0.76
N TYR A 361 5.78 15.95 -1.06
CA TYR A 361 6.42 15.49 -2.29
C TYR A 361 5.68 15.99 -3.55
N VAL A 362 4.35 16.02 -3.52
CA VAL A 362 3.55 16.53 -4.64
C VAL A 362 3.81 18.01 -4.89
N GLU A 363 3.83 18.84 -3.84
CA GLU A 363 4.07 20.28 -3.99
C GLU A 363 5.54 20.58 -4.32
N ARG A 364 6.49 19.84 -3.76
CA ARG A 364 7.92 19.95 -4.12
C ARG A 364 8.13 19.63 -5.59
N ALA A 365 7.57 18.52 -6.07
CA ALA A 365 7.65 18.16 -7.48
C ALA A 365 7.00 19.23 -8.36
N GLU A 366 5.82 19.74 -7.98
CA GLU A 366 5.17 20.83 -8.73
C GLU A 366 6.06 22.08 -8.80
N HIS A 367 6.67 22.49 -7.70
CA HIS A 367 7.55 23.65 -7.64
C HIS A 367 8.78 23.50 -8.55
N THR A 368 9.51 22.39 -8.44
CA THR A 368 10.68 22.10 -9.29
C THR A 368 10.30 22.04 -10.77
N ILE A 369 9.17 21.40 -11.11
CA ILE A 369 8.68 21.30 -12.49
C ILE A 369 8.33 22.69 -13.06
N ARG A 370 7.75 23.58 -12.25
CA ARG A 370 7.45 24.96 -12.70
C ARG A 370 8.73 25.77 -12.95
N LEU A 371 9.74 25.65 -12.09
CA LEU A 371 11.05 26.26 -12.30
C LEU A 371 11.74 25.74 -13.57
N LEU A 372 11.81 24.41 -13.74
CA LEU A 372 12.38 23.78 -14.93
C LEU A 372 11.66 24.24 -16.20
N ARG A 373 10.33 24.29 -16.18
CA ARG A 373 9.55 24.79 -17.31
C ARG A 373 9.94 26.24 -17.64
N ALA A 374 10.00 27.11 -16.64
CA ALA A 374 10.29 28.53 -16.85
C ALA A 374 11.74 28.77 -17.32
N TYR A 375 12.70 27.97 -16.83
CA TYR A 375 14.09 27.94 -17.29
C TYR A 375 14.19 27.50 -18.75
N HIS A 376 13.60 26.35 -19.10
CA HIS A 376 13.75 25.77 -20.43
C HIS A 376 12.97 26.50 -21.53
N ILE A 377 11.88 27.21 -21.21
CA ILE A 377 11.22 28.14 -22.14
C ILE A 377 12.23 29.24 -22.53
N ARG A 378 12.89 29.85 -21.56
CA ARG A 378 13.85 30.94 -21.81
C ARG A 378 15.12 30.46 -22.49
N LEU A 379 15.61 29.27 -22.15
CA LEU A 379 16.75 28.65 -22.83
C LEU A 379 16.44 28.42 -24.33
N ALA A 380 15.20 28.05 -24.66
CA ALA A 380 14.76 27.89 -26.04
C ALA A 380 14.62 29.24 -26.76
N GLU A 381 14.14 30.28 -26.07
CA GLU A 381 14.03 31.65 -26.61
C GLU A 381 15.39 32.33 -26.83
N SER A 382 16.38 32.08 -25.97
CA SER A 382 17.73 32.66 -26.05
C SER A 382 18.67 31.94 -27.03
N GLY A 383 18.21 30.89 -27.71
CA GLY A 383 19.06 30.11 -28.60
C GLY A 383 20.21 29.38 -27.89
N ALA A 384 20.00 28.97 -26.64
CA ALA A 384 21.00 28.36 -25.74
C ALA A 384 22.13 29.29 -25.24
N GLU A 385 21.99 30.62 -25.39
CA GLU A 385 22.85 31.56 -24.68
C GLU A 385 22.43 31.68 -23.21
N LEU A 386 23.40 31.53 -22.30
CA LEU A 386 23.21 31.70 -20.86
C LEU A 386 23.18 33.20 -20.52
N THR A 387 21.98 33.71 -20.27
CA THR A 387 21.79 35.05 -19.72
C THR A 387 22.04 35.04 -18.20
N PRO A 388 22.35 36.19 -17.57
CA PRO A 388 22.52 36.25 -16.11
C PRO A 388 21.32 35.69 -15.33
N LEU A 389 20.10 35.84 -15.87
CA LEU A 389 18.89 35.24 -15.31
C LEU A 389 18.90 33.71 -15.39
N LEU A 390 19.32 33.14 -16.52
CA LEU A 390 19.43 31.68 -16.68
C LEU A 390 20.52 31.10 -15.78
N GLU A 391 21.66 31.77 -15.65
CA GLU A 391 22.73 31.36 -14.72
C GLU A 391 22.23 31.35 -13.27
N HIS A 392 21.53 32.39 -12.85
CA HIS A 392 20.94 32.48 -11.51
C HIS A 392 19.89 31.39 -11.27
N LEU A 393 19.02 31.10 -12.24
CA LEU A 393 18.03 30.01 -12.15
C LEU A 393 18.68 28.62 -12.13
N ALA A 394 19.72 28.42 -12.92
CA ALA A 394 20.48 27.17 -12.93
C ALA A 394 21.14 26.96 -11.56
N GLN A 395 21.75 27.98 -10.97
CA GLN A 395 22.31 27.92 -9.61
C GLN A 395 21.23 27.63 -8.57
N PHE A 396 20.07 28.30 -8.64
CA PHE A 396 18.97 28.06 -7.70
C PHE A 396 18.43 26.62 -7.80
N LEU A 397 18.37 26.05 -9.02
CA LEU A 397 17.98 24.67 -9.23
C LEU A 397 19.06 23.67 -8.77
N ASP A 398 20.34 24.00 -8.94
CA ASP A 398 21.47 23.21 -8.45
C ASP A 398 21.50 23.12 -6.91
N GLU A 399 21.20 24.21 -6.21
CA GLU A 399 20.99 24.23 -4.75
C GLU A 399 19.85 23.31 -4.29
N MET A 400 18.92 22.98 -5.20
CA MET A 400 17.84 22.02 -5.01
C MET A 400 18.16 20.62 -5.58
N ASP A 401 19.44 20.32 -5.83
CA ASP A 401 19.92 19.04 -6.40
C ASP A 401 19.31 18.75 -7.77
N THR A 402 19.07 19.77 -8.59
CA THR A 402 18.40 19.66 -9.90
C THR A 402 19.28 20.20 -11.01
N ASP A 403 19.97 19.30 -11.71
CA ASP A 403 20.78 19.65 -12.89
C ASP A 403 19.88 19.96 -14.10
N VAL A 404 20.03 21.17 -14.64
CA VAL A 404 19.29 21.67 -15.82
C VAL A 404 19.85 21.17 -17.15
N ALA A 405 21.05 20.60 -17.16
CA ALA A 405 21.69 20.03 -18.34
C ALA A 405 21.29 18.55 -18.58
N GLU A 406 20.79 17.87 -17.55
CA GLU A 406 20.26 16.51 -17.68
C GLU A 406 19.01 16.48 -18.59
N GLY A 407 18.66 15.28 -19.06
CA GLY A 407 17.28 14.99 -19.46
C GLY A 407 16.31 15.18 -18.29
N LEU A 408 15.22 14.43 -18.21
CA LEU A 408 14.29 14.60 -17.07
C LEU A 408 15.05 14.46 -15.73
N PRO A 409 15.18 15.52 -14.90
CA PRO A 409 16.15 15.51 -13.79
C PRO A 409 15.84 14.44 -12.74
N THR A 410 16.90 13.82 -12.22
CA THR A 410 16.78 12.72 -11.26
C THR A 410 16.05 13.13 -9.97
N SER A 411 16.18 14.39 -9.54
CA SER A 411 15.45 14.95 -8.38
C SER A 411 13.93 14.92 -8.54
N VAL A 412 13.41 15.24 -9.73
CA VAL A 412 11.98 15.20 -10.07
C VAL A 412 11.49 13.75 -10.07
N VAL A 413 12.27 12.85 -10.70
CA VAL A 413 11.96 11.42 -10.76
C VAL A 413 11.88 10.83 -9.34
N ASN A 414 12.87 11.11 -8.50
CA ASN A 414 12.95 10.63 -7.12
C ASN A 414 11.81 11.19 -6.27
N THR A 415 11.52 12.49 -6.37
CA THR A 415 10.43 13.12 -5.60
C THR A 415 9.07 12.52 -5.94
N LEU A 416 8.80 12.29 -7.23
CA LEU A 416 7.55 11.63 -7.67
C LEU A 416 7.52 10.15 -7.31
N ALA A 417 8.67 9.46 -7.30
CA ALA A 417 8.76 8.09 -6.81
C ALA A 417 8.44 8.02 -5.31
N SER A 418 8.94 8.96 -4.50
CA SER A 418 8.62 9.08 -3.07
C SER A 418 7.15 9.41 -2.84
N ALA A 419 6.54 10.28 -3.65
CA ALA A 419 5.09 10.50 -3.62
C ALA A 419 4.31 9.20 -3.90
N ASN A 420 4.68 8.46 -4.94
CA ASN A 420 4.04 7.19 -5.27
C ASN A 420 4.23 6.12 -4.17
N TYR A 421 5.41 6.07 -3.55
CA TYR A 421 5.67 5.18 -2.43
C TYR A 421 4.78 5.51 -1.24
N ALA A 422 4.76 6.79 -0.81
CA ALA A 422 3.94 7.24 0.31
C ALA A 422 2.44 7.00 0.06
N ALA A 423 1.95 7.28 -1.15
CA ALA A 423 0.58 6.96 -1.54
C ALA A 423 0.28 5.45 -1.49
N GLY A 424 1.26 4.61 -1.88
CA GLY A 424 1.15 3.16 -1.85
C GLY A 424 0.95 2.59 -0.44
N GLN A 425 1.57 3.21 0.57
CA GLN A 425 1.41 2.84 1.98
C GLN A 425 -0.01 3.09 2.52
N VAL A 426 -0.74 4.03 1.92
CA VAL A 426 -2.09 4.44 2.31
C VAL A 426 -3.10 4.26 1.17
N ARG A 427 -2.91 3.20 0.35
CA ARG A 427 -3.73 2.90 -0.83
C ARG A 427 -5.23 2.83 -0.52
N ASP A 428 -5.60 2.32 0.66
CA ASP A 428 -6.98 2.18 1.12
C ASP A 428 -7.71 3.52 1.28
N ARG A 429 -6.98 4.65 1.29
CA ARG A 429 -7.49 6.01 1.49
C ARG A 429 -7.77 6.78 0.19
N PHE A 430 -7.35 6.24 -0.95
CA PHE A 430 -7.58 6.88 -2.25
C PHE A 430 -8.79 6.29 -2.96
N SER A 431 -9.47 7.14 -3.74
CA SER A 431 -10.40 6.67 -4.76
C SER A 431 -9.65 5.87 -5.82
N VAL A 432 -10.37 5.03 -6.56
CA VAL A 432 -9.78 4.28 -7.68
C VAL A 432 -9.18 5.23 -8.70
N ASP A 433 -9.88 6.33 -9.02
CA ASP A 433 -9.43 7.32 -10.00
C ASP A 433 -8.20 8.10 -9.51
N GLY A 434 -8.16 8.49 -8.23
CA GLY A 434 -6.99 9.15 -7.66
C GLY A 434 -5.74 8.27 -7.71
N TRP A 435 -5.90 6.98 -7.44
CA TRP A 435 -4.81 6.02 -7.58
C TRP A 435 -4.34 5.85 -9.04
N LEU A 436 -5.29 5.74 -9.98
CA LEU A 436 -4.96 5.62 -11.40
C LEU A 436 -4.24 6.85 -11.94
N ALA A 437 -4.63 8.06 -11.51
CA ALA A 437 -3.98 9.31 -11.90
C ALA A 437 -2.52 9.36 -11.47
N LEU A 438 -2.21 8.93 -10.23
CA LEU A 438 -0.83 8.86 -9.74
C LEU A 438 0.01 7.82 -10.49
N HIS A 439 -0.57 6.64 -10.74
CA HIS A 439 0.12 5.59 -11.50
C HIS A 439 0.41 6.00 -12.95
N ASP A 440 -0.54 6.69 -13.59
CA ASP A 440 -0.37 7.25 -14.93
C ASP A 440 0.71 8.35 -14.96
N LEU A 441 0.79 9.19 -13.92
CA LEU A 441 1.87 10.16 -13.75
C LEU A 441 3.24 9.46 -13.68
N VAL A 442 3.40 8.45 -12.82
CA VAL A 442 4.68 7.71 -12.68
C VAL A 442 5.06 7.00 -13.98
N LYS A 443 4.09 6.40 -14.68
CA LYS A 443 4.32 5.78 -15.99
C LYS A 443 4.80 6.81 -17.01
N THR A 444 4.22 8.00 -17.01
CA THR A 444 4.61 9.09 -17.91
C THR A 444 6.05 9.55 -17.62
N VAL A 445 6.39 9.75 -16.35
CA VAL A 445 7.76 10.11 -15.92
C VAL A 445 8.79 9.10 -16.41
N ARG A 446 8.56 7.80 -16.21
CA ARG A 446 9.48 6.74 -16.65
C ARG A 446 9.74 6.76 -18.15
N ASN A 447 8.69 7.00 -18.95
CA ASN A 447 8.84 7.11 -20.40
C ASN A 447 9.65 8.36 -20.78
N MET A 448 9.39 9.49 -20.12
CA MET A 448 10.07 10.76 -20.38
C MET A 448 11.55 10.73 -20.05
N THR A 449 11.98 9.99 -19.00
CA THR A 449 13.40 9.82 -18.64
C THR A 449 14.24 9.29 -19.80
N GLN A 450 13.65 8.55 -20.74
CA GLN A 450 14.37 7.96 -21.88
C GLN A 450 14.39 8.84 -23.13
N THR A 451 13.53 9.86 -23.20
CA THR A 451 13.26 10.58 -24.46
C THR A 451 13.46 12.08 -24.39
N VAL A 452 13.31 12.69 -23.21
CA VAL A 452 13.25 14.16 -23.07
C VAL A 452 14.65 14.75 -23.06
N THR A 453 14.85 15.79 -23.87
CA THR A 453 16.10 16.57 -23.95
C THR A 453 15.93 18.00 -23.42
N PRO A 454 17.00 18.64 -22.90
CA PRO A 454 16.98 20.05 -22.51
C PRO A 454 16.44 21.00 -23.60
N GLY A 455 15.80 22.09 -23.17
CA GLY A 455 15.25 23.14 -24.05
C GLY A 455 13.74 22.97 -24.28
N ASP A 456 13.26 23.25 -25.50
CA ASP A 456 11.82 23.26 -25.80
C ASP A 456 11.13 21.93 -25.46
N ASP A 457 11.80 20.80 -25.68
CA ASP A 457 11.23 19.50 -25.37
C ASP A 457 10.99 19.29 -23.87
N MET A 458 11.95 19.69 -23.03
CA MET A 458 11.80 19.71 -21.57
C MET A 458 10.65 20.63 -21.14
N ALA A 459 10.55 21.84 -21.69
CA ALA A 459 9.47 22.76 -21.35
C ALA A 459 8.08 22.15 -21.64
N ARG A 460 7.92 21.47 -22.78
CA ARG A 460 6.69 20.76 -23.13
C ARG A 460 6.42 19.58 -22.19
N ALA A 461 7.45 18.79 -21.88
CA ALA A 461 7.36 17.66 -20.95
C ALA A 461 6.91 18.12 -19.56
N MET A 462 7.52 19.18 -19.02
CA MET A 462 7.11 19.79 -17.74
C MET A 462 5.65 20.26 -17.77
N GLY A 463 5.19 20.85 -18.87
CA GLY A 463 3.78 21.21 -19.05
C GLY A 463 2.81 20.01 -18.98
N VAL A 464 3.21 18.85 -19.52
CA VAL A 464 2.44 17.60 -19.39
C VAL A 464 2.40 17.10 -17.95
N LEU A 465 3.55 17.09 -17.26
CA LEU A 465 3.63 16.65 -15.86
C LEU A 465 2.82 17.55 -14.93
N LEU A 466 2.85 18.88 -15.12
CA LEU A 466 2.03 19.82 -14.35
C LEU A 466 0.53 19.50 -14.49
N ARG A 467 0.03 19.28 -15.71
CA ARG A 467 -1.38 18.93 -15.92
C ARG A 467 -1.76 17.64 -15.22
N LYS A 468 -0.90 16.62 -15.25
CA LYS A 468 -1.14 15.33 -14.56
C LYS A 468 -1.11 15.48 -13.04
N LEU A 469 -0.15 16.24 -12.51
CA LEU A 469 -0.08 16.58 -11.08
C LEU A 469 -1.31 17.35 -10.61
N SER A 470 -1.75 18.36 -11.36
CA SER A 470 -2.99 19.10 -11.06
C SER A 470 -4.21 18.18 -11.12
N GLY A 471 -4.28 17.25 -12.08
CA GLY A 471 -5.35 16.26 -12.14
C GLY A 471 -5.39 15.34 -10.92
N PHE A 472 -4.25 14.83 -10.48
CA PHE A 472 -4.14 14.04 -9.25
C PHE A 472 -4.54 14.84 -8.00
N SER A 473 -4.02 16.07 -7.86
CA SER A 473 -4.31 16.96 -6.75
C SER A 473 -5.80 17.34 -6.68
N GLY A 474 -6.42 17.62 -7.83
CA GLY A 474 -7.86 17.87 -7.95
C GLY A 474 -8.70 16.68 -7.52
N LEU A 475 -8.36 15.47 -8.00
CA LEU A 475 -9.06 14.24 -7.62
C LEU A 475 -8.97 13.95 -6.12
N ILE A 476 -7.84 14.22 -5.47
CA ILE A 476 -7.72 14.10 -4.01
C ILE A 476 -8.61 15.13 -3.33
N HIS A 477 -8.56 16.38 -3.76
CA HIS A 477 -9.30 17.47 -3.14
C HIS A 477 -10.83 17.29 -3.26
N GLU A 478 -11.31 16.70 -4.35
CA GLU A 478 -12.73 16.46 -4.59
C GLU A 478 -13.25 15.17 -3.92
N ASN A 479 -12.49 14.07 -3.96
CA ASN A 479 -13.00 12.75 -3.58
C ASN A 479 -12.60 12.31 -2.16
N MET A 480 -11.53 12.87 -1.60
CA MET A 480 -11.08 12.48 -0.26
C MET A 480 -11.98 13.11 0.79
N TYR A 481 -12.54 12.27 1.67
CA TYR A 481 -13.37 12.78 2.76
C TYR A 481 -12.53 13.66 3.71
N ARG A 482 -13.07 14.82 4.11
CA ARG A 482 -12.42 15.86 4.94
C ARG A 482 -12.26 15.46 6.42
N PHE A 483 -11.57 14.34 6.66
CA PHE A 483 -11.18 13.84 7.99
C PHE A 483 -9.70 14.15 8.28
N THR A 484 -9.20 13.65 9.40
CA THR A 484 -7.81 13.81 9.84
C THR A 484 -6.80 13.42 8.76
N SER A 485 -7.06 12.37 7.98
CA SER A 485 -6.22 11.98 6.84
C SER A 485 -6.03 13.10 5.80
N TRP A 486 -7.13 13.74 5.40
CA TRP A 486 -7.10 14.85 4.44
C TRP A 486 -6.38 16.07 5.04
N ARG A 487 -6.49 16.28 6.35
CA ARG A 487 -5.83 17.38 7.05
C ARG A 487 -4.31 17.23 7.06
N PHE A 488 -3.78 16.04 7.37
CA PHE A 488 -2.32 15.81 7.31
C PHE A 488 -1.75 16.03 5.92
N LEU A 489 -2.45 15.53 4.88
CA LEU A 489 -2.07 15.78 3.50
C LEU A 489 -2.09 17.27 3.16
N SER A 490 -3.15 17.98 3.54
CA SER A 490 -3.30 19.41 3.24
C SER A 490 -2.28 20.26 4.00
N ILE A 491 -1.99 19.94 5.27
CA ILE A 491 -0.90 20.58 6.04
C ILE A 491 0.44 20.36 5.35
N GLY A 492 0.75 19.13 4.92
CA GLY A 492 1.99 18.84 4.19
C GLY A 492 2.13 19.66 2.91
N ARG A 493 1.04 19.81 2.14
CA ARG A 493 1.03 20.64 0.93
C ARG A 493 1.28 22.11 1.24
N SER A 494 0.50 22.68 2.16
CA SER A 494 0.57 24.10 2.51
C SER A 494 1.93 24.44 3.14
N LEU A 495 2.49 23.54 3.96
CA LEU A 495 3.83 23.69 4.54
C LEU A 495 4.92 23.70 3.47
N GLU A 496 4.93 22.72 2.56
CA GLU A 496 5.96 22.65 1.52
C GLU A 496 5.87 23.85 0.58
N ARG A 497 4.65 24.25 0.18
CA ARG A 497 4.46 25.40 -0.69
C ARG A 497 4.93 26.69 -0.03
N ALA A 498 4.64 26.89 1.26
CA ALA A 498 5.14 28.04 2.01
C ALA A 498 6.67 28.06 2.05
N LEU A 499 7.31 26.92 2.36
CA LEU A 499 8.77 26.79 2.36
C LEU A 499 9.39 27.11 0.99
N SER A 500 8.88 26.50 -0.07
CA SER A 500 9.38 26.70 -1.42
C SER A 500 9.25 28.16 -1.86
N LEU A 501 8.13 28.81 -1.52
CA LEU A 501 7.91 30.21 -1.86
C LEU A 501 8.80 31.15 -1.05
N THR A 502 8.99 30.90 0.24
CA THR A 502 9.91 31.68 1.06
C THR A 502 11.34 31.59 0.55
N ASN A 503 11.81 30.39 0.17
CA ASN A 503 13.14 30.19 -0.40
C ASN A 503 13.32 30.85 -1.78
N MET A 504 12.29 30.78 -2.63
CA MET A 504 12.32 31.47 -3.92
C MET A 504 12.34 32.99 -3.74
N LEU A 505 11.50 33.53 -2.87
CA LEU A 505 11.43 34.97 -2.63
C LEU A 505 12.72 35.49 -2.00
N SER A 506 13.37 34.76 -1.10
CA SER A 506 14.65 35.20 -0.52
C SER A 506 15.74 35.36 -1.59
N SER A 507 15.78 34.45 -2.57
CA SER A 507 16.71 34.51 -3.71
C SER A 507 16.31 35.56 -4.76
N PHE A 508 15.07 35.51 -5.25
CA PHE A 508 14.64 36.29 -6.43
C PHE A 508 14.33 37.75 -6.10
N THR A 509 14.16 38.10 -4.82
CA THR A 509 13.96 39.49 -4.36
C THR A 509 15.20 40.10 -3.71
N HIS A 510 16.33 39.38 -3.75
CA HIS A 510 17.61 39.89 -3.25
C HIS A 510 18.11 41.05 -4.12
N GLU A 511 18.84 41.99 -3.52
CA GLU A 511 19.34 43.18 -4.22
C GLU A 511 20.32 42.85 -5.36
N SER A 512 21.00 41.71 -5.27
CA SER A 512 21.91 41.21 -6.31
C SER A 512 21.24 40.30 -7.35
N ALA A 513 19.91 40.10 -7.27
CA ALA A 513 19.20 39.25 -8.21
C ALA A 513 19.19 39.90 -9.62
N PRO A 514 19.46 39.15 -10.69
CA PRO A 514 19.39 39.68 -12.05
C PRO A 514 18.01 40.21 -12.44
N ASP A 515 17.97 41.09 -13.43
CA ASP A 515 16.73 41.57 -14.04
C ASP A 515 15.88 40.39 -14.54
N GLY A 516 14.58 40.44 -14.24
CA GLY A 516 13.61 39.40 -14.60
C GLY A 516 13.33 38.37 -13.50
N CYS A 517 14.12 38.28 -12.42
CA CYS A 517 13.84 37.37 -11.29
C CYS A 517 12.46 37.62 -10.64
N LEU A 518 12.02 38.88 -10.60
CA LEU A 518 10.70 39.22 -10.06
C LEU A 518 9.55 38.72 -10.95
N ASP A 519 9.69 38.84 -12.27
CA ASP A 519 8.72 38.29 -13.22
C ASP A 519 8.74 36.75 -13.19
N MET A 520 9.92 36.14 -12.98
CA MET A 520 10.06 34.70 -12.75
C MET A 520 9.29 34.25 -11.52
N ALA A 521 9.41 34.95 -10.39
CA ALA A 521 8.70 34.60 -9.17
C ALA A 521 7.18 34.58 -9.40
N ILE A 522 6.66 35.59 -10.11
CA ILE A 522 5.24 35.70 -10.45
C ILE A 522 4.80 34.59 -11.41
N GLU A 523 5.60 34.27 -12.43
CA GLU A 523 5.29 33.21 -13.41
C GLU A 523 5.27 31.84 -12.73
N VAL A 524 6.31 31.52 -11.96
CA VAL A 524 6.42 30.24 -11.25
C VAL A 524 5.31 30.09 -10.21
N ALA A 525 4.93 31.18 -9.54
CA ALA A 525 3.78 31.19 -8.64
C ALA A 525 2.42 31.25 -9.35
N ASP A 526 2.34 31.09 -10.68
CA ASP A 526 1.09 31.11 -11.46
C ASP A 526 0.22 32.35 -11.23
N SER A 527 0.86 33.48 -10.92
CA SER A 527 0.21 34.70 -10.43
C SER A 527 0.32 35.86 -11.43
N ALA A 528 0.80 35.61 -12.65
CA ALA A 528 1.04 36.64 -13.67
C ALA A 528 -0.20 37.45 -14.05
N MET A 529 -1.35 36.78 -14.23
CA MET A 529 -2.60 37.48 -14.55
C MET A 529 -3.16 38.26 -13.36
N THR A 530 -2.98 37.75 -12.14
CA THR A 530 -3.41 38.41 -10.90
C THR A 530 -2.57 39.65 -10.65
N HIS A 531 -1.25 39.56 -10.80
CA HIS A 531 -0.32 40.69 -10.65
C HIS A 531 -0.65 41.81 -11.64
N ARG A 532 -0.74 41.50 -12.94
CA ARG A 532 -1.07 42.50 -13.99
C ARG A 532 -2.41 43.20 -13.79
N ARG A 533 -3.37 42.54 -13.14
CA ARG A 533 -4.69 43.14 -12.85
C ARG A 533 -4.68 44.02 -11.60
N ARG A 534 -3.88 43.65 -10.60
CA ARG A 534 -3.86 44.29 -9.27
C ARG A 534 -2.91 45.47 -9.22
N TYR A 535 -1.78 45.40 -9.92
CA TYR A 535 -0.77 46.45 -9.94
C TYR A 535 -0.71 47.06 -11.34
N ALA A 536 -0.91 48.38 -11.42
CA ALA A 536 -0.89 49.13 -12.69
C ALA A 536 0.53 49.48 -13.16
N VAL A 537 1.55 49.18 -12.35
CA VAL A 537 2.96 49.57 -12.53
C VAL A 537 3.80 48.34 -12.89
N ALA A 538 5.00 48.58 -13.43
CA ALA A 538 6.02 47.54 -13.67
C ALA A 538 6.28 46.69 -12.41
N THR A 539 6.62 45.42 -12.64
CA THR A 539 6.97 44.47 -11.58
C THR A 539 8.13 45.00 -10.74
N ASN A 540 7.89 45.19 -9.45
CA ASN A 540 8.91 45.57 -8.47
C ASN A 540 8.82 44.67 -7.23
N ARG A 541 9.83 44.78 -6.35
CA ARG A 541 9.96 43.92 -5.16
C ARG A 541 8.71 43.97 -4.29
N GLU A 542 8.20 45.17 -4.02
CA GLU A 542 7.07 45.40 -3.12
C GLU A 542 5.80 44.75 -3.64
N THR A 543 5.52 44.88 -4.95
CA THR A 543 4.34 44.23 -5.57
C THR A 543 4.44 42.71 -5.58
N VAL A 544 5.65 42.15 -5.73
CA VAL A 544 5.88 40.70 -5.65
C VAL A 544 5.69 40.20 -4.22
N ILE A 545 6.27 40.88 -3.23
CA ILE A 545 6.14 40.52 -1.82
C ILE A 545 4.69 40.66 -1.36
N ASP A 546 3.99 41.75 -1.71
CA ASP A 546 2.58 41.92 -1.40
C ASP A 546 1.76 40.74 -1.92
N LEU A 547 1.92 40.38 -3.21
CA LEU A 547 1.13 39.34 -3.84
C LEU A 547 1.48 37.91 -3.39
N LEU A 548 2.77 37.60 -3.19
CA LEU A 548 3.26 36.25 -2.96
C LEU A 548 3.57 35.94 -1.50
N ALA A 549 3.76 36.94 -0.64
CA ALA A 549 3.93 36.70 0.80
C ALA A 549 2.69 37.12 1.60
N LEU A 550 2.13 38.30 1.33
CA LEU A 550 1.19 38.98 2.24
C LEU A 550 -0.28 39.00 1.79
N ASP A 551 -0.62 38.57 0.57
CA ASP A 551 -2.00 38.58 0.07
C ASP A 551 -2.82 37.36 0.55
N PRO A 552 -3.77 37.51 1.48
CA PRO A 552 -4.56 36.39 2.00
C PRO A 552 -5.57 35.84 0.99
N LEU A 553 -5.75 36.49 -0.16
CA LEU A 553 -6.66 36.03 -1.22
C LEU A 553 -5.93 35.22 -2.30
N ASN A 554 -4.60 35.26 -2.34
CA ASN A 554 -3.83 34.48 -3.29
C ASN A 554 -3.55 33.08 -2.72
N PRO A 555 -4.08 31.99 -3.33
CA PRO A 555 -3.90 30.62 -2.84
C PRO A 555 -2.45 30.13 -2.92
N ARG A 556 -1.53 30.92 -3.48
CA ARG A 556 -0.09 30.65 -3.49
C ARG A 556 0.65 31.38 -2.39
N ALA A 557 0.10 32.47 -1.87
CA ALA A 557 0.83 33.33 -0.94
C ALA A 557 1.19 32.60 0.36
N ILE A 558 2.31 33.01 0.97
CA ILE A 558 2.79 32.43 2.24
C ILE A 558 1.71 32.59 3.32
N ILE A 559 1.13 33.79 3.49
CA ILE A 559 0.08 34.02 4.49
C ILE A 559 -1.16 33.15 4.26
N TYR A 560 -1.54 32.90 3.00
CA TYR A 560 -2.64 31.99 2.68
C TYR A 560 -2.32 30.57 3.14
N GLN A 561 -1.10 30.08 2.86
CA GLN A 561 -0.69 28.74 3.30
C GLN A 561 -0.69 28.64 4.83
N LEU A 562 -0.22 29.67 5.53
CA LEU A 562 -0.24 29.72 6.99
C LEU A 562 -1.68 29.69 7.54
N ASN A 563 -2.60 30.45 6.94
CA ASN A 563 -4.02 30.44 7.29
C ASN A 563 -4.64 29.04 7.09
N ASP A 564 -4.37 28.41 5.95
CA ASP A 564 -4.86 27.08 5.61
C ASP A 564 -4.33 26.01 6.59
N MET A 565 -3.02 26.03 6.87
CA MET A 565 -2.40 25.15 7.87
C MET A 565 -3.00 25.32 9.26
N SER A 566 -3.16 26.56 9.73
CA SER A 566 -3.78 26.87 11.01
C SER A 566 -5.21 26.31 11.09
N SER A 567 -5.99 26.49 10.02
CA SER A 567 -7.35 25.95 9.91
C SER A 567 -7.40 24.42 10.04
N HIS A 568 -6.33 23.71 9.67
CA HIS A 568 -6.26 22.26 9.73
C HIS A 568 -5.73 21.76 11.07
N ILE A 569 -4.69 22.41 11.60
CA ILE A 569 -4.09 22.09 12.91
C ILE A 569 -5.14 22.17 14.02
N ASN A 570 -6.05 23.14 13.96
CA ASN A 570 -7.11 23.32 14.96
C ASN A 570 -8.12 22.16 15.05
N PHE A 571 -8.17 21.26 14.06
CA PHE A 571 -9.01 20.06 14.10
C PHE A 571 -8.23 18.77 14.36
N LEU A 572 -6.90 18.85 14.50
CA LEU A 572 -6.13 17.69 14.91
C LEU A 572 -6.48 17.34 16.35
N PRO A 573 -6.56 16.04 16.70
CA PRO A 573 -6.90 15.62 18.05
C PRO A 573 -5.88 16.18 19.04
N SER A 574 -6.32 17.01 19.97
CA SER A 574 -5.52 17.46 21.11
C SER A 574 -5.65 16.45 22.25
N SER A 575 -4.57 16.19 22.99
CA SER A 575 -4.70 15.56 24.31
C SER A 575 -5.52 16.52 25.18
N GLU A 576 -6.77 16.17 25.46
CA GLU A 576 -7.79 17.02 26.11
C GLU A 576 -7.46 17.45 27.56
N GLN A 577 -6.21 17.38 28.01
CA GLN A 577 -5.87 17.55 29.42
C GLN A 577 -5.58 18.99 29.84
N ASN A 578 -5.34 19.95 28.93
CA ASN A 578 -5.17 21.36 29.32
C ASN A 578 -5.59 22.34 28.21
N ARG A 579 -6.24 23.46 28.57
CA ARG A 579 -6.57 24.60 27.69
C ARG A 579 -5.35 25.32 27.07
N GLN A 580 -4.16 24.75 27.17
CA GLN A 580 -2.91 25.35 26.70
C GLN A 580 -2.62 24.91 25.27
N LEU A 581 -2.16 25.85 24.43
CA LEU A 581 -1.70 25.55 23.07
C LEU A 581 -0.53 24.57 23.13
N ASN A 582 -0.62 23.49 22.34
CA ASN A 582 0.47 22.55 22.17
C ASN A 582 1.67 23.23 21.43
N PRO A 583 2.88 22.64 21.45
CA PRO A 583 4.05 23.24 20.80
C PRO A 583 3.81 23.61 19.33
N LEU A 584 3.16 22.73 18.55
CA LEU A 584 2.82 22.99 17.15
C LEU A 584 1.91 24.22 16.99
N GLN A 585 0.84 24.31 17.78
CA GLN A 585 -0.10 25.42 17.75
C GLN A 585 0.56 26.74 18.18
N ARG A 586 1.49 26.70 19.14
CA ARG A 586 2.23 27.88 19.58
C ARG A 586 3.16 28.40 18.49
N THR A 587 3.96 27.51 17.89
CA THR A 587 4.84 27.88 16.78
C THR A 587 4.03 28.38 15.58
N MET A 588 2.91 27.72 15.25
CA MET A 588 2.01 28.17 14.18
C MET A 588 1.50 29.59 14.41
N LEU A 589 1.06 29.90 15.64
CA LEU A 589 0.60 31.25 16.00
C LEU A 589 1.75 32.28 15.93
N GLN A 590 2.94 31.93 16.40
CA GLN A 590 4.12 32.80 16.35
C GLN A 590 4.53 33.13 14.92
N THR A 591 4.68 32.11 14.07
CA THR A 591 5.06 32.27 12.66
C THR A 591 4.02 33.06 11.87
N HIS A 592 2.73 32.78 12.12
CA HIS A 592 1.63 33.53 11.51
C HIS A 592 1.67 35.01 11.91
N THR A 593 1.78 35.30 13.21
CA THR A 593 1.86 36.68 13.70
C THR A 593 3.11 37.40 13.19
N SER A 594 4.26 36.71 13.13
CA SER A 594 5.52 37.25 12.62
C SER A 594 5.35 37.79 11.20
N LEU A 595 4.72 37.02 10.31
CA LEU A 595 4.44 37.45 8.93
C LEU A 595 3.42 38.59 8.85
N GLU A 596 2.35 38.56 9.64
CA GLU A 596 1.30 39.60 9.62
C GLU A 596 1.80 40.99 10.06
N LEU A 597 2.89 41.04 10.85
CA LEU A 597 3.49 42.31 11.28
C LEU A 597 4.34 42.99 10.20
N HIS A 598 4.64 42.29 9.10
CA HIS A 598 5.43 42.83 8.01
C HIS A 598 4.59 43.62 6.99
N THR A 599 5.22 44.63 6.40
CA THR A 599 4.77 45.30 5.17
C THR A 599 5.66 44.83 4.02
N PRO A 600 5.29 45.09 2.75
CA PRO A 600 6.13 44.73 1.61
C PRO A 600 7.56 45.27 1.69
N GLU A 601 7.73 46.47 2.28
CA GLU A 601 9.02 47.13 2.48
C GLU A 601 9.80 46.54 3.65
N SER A 602 9.12 46.08 4.71
CA SER A 602 9.79 45.58 5.91
C SER A 602 10.14 44.10 5.85
N LEU A 603 9.53 43.32 4.96
CA LEU A 603 9.86 41.90 4.74
C LEU A 603 11.15 41.79 3.91
N SER A 604 12.30 41.93 4.56
CA SER A 604 13.63 41.83 3.95
C SER A 604 14.00 40.39 3.55
N THR A 605 15.07 40.21 2.78
CA THR A 605 15.61 38.86 2.48
C THR A 605 15.99 38.09 3.74
N SER A 606 16.56 38.74 4.76
CA SER A 606 16.85 38.07 6.04
C SER A 606 15.59 37.63 6.76
N ALA A 607 14.54 38.46 6.78
CA ALA A 607 13.25 38.11 7.38
C ALA A 607 12.59 36.92 6.65
N LEU A 608 12.74 36.83 5.33
CA LEU A 608 12.31 35.66 4.56
C LEU A 608 13.08 34.40 4.98
N TYR A 609 14.41 34.45 5.13
CA TYR A 609 15.19 33.30 5.62
C TYR A 609 14.77 32.85 7.02
N ASP A 610 14.55 33.79 7.94
CA ASP A 610 14.09 33.52 9.30
C ASP A 610 12.70 32.87 9.28
N LEU A 611 11.77 33.43 8.49
CA LEU A 611 10.43 32.87 8.29
C LEU A 611 10.49 31.44 7.71
N GLY A 612 11.41 31.17 6.78
CA GLY A 612 11.62 29.83 6.23
C GLY A 612 12.05 28.83 7.30
N THR A 613 12.93 29.25 8.20
CA THR A 613 13.39 28.45 9.35
C THR A 613 12.25 28.18 10.34
N GLU A 614 11.43 29.19 10.62
CA GLU A 614 10.25 29.04 11.47
C GLU A 614 9.22 28.06 10.87
N ILE A 615 8.90 28.19 9.58
CA ILE A 615 7.99 27.27 8.89
C ILE A 615 8.56 25.85 8.88
N ALA A 616 9.87 25.68 8.70
CA ALA A 616 10.51 24.36 8.73
C ALA A 616 10.34 23.70 10.10
N SER A 617 10.42 24.48 11.18
CA SER A 617 10.22 23.98 12.55
C SER A 617 8.80 23.45 12.81
N LEU A 618 7.78 23.89 12.07
CA LEU A 618 6.41 23.34 12.17
C LEU A 618 6.37 21.85 11.81
N SER A 619 7.17 21.43 10.83
CA SER A 619 7.28 20.02 10.43
C SER A 619 7.81 19.15 11.57
N GLU A 620 8.81 19.63 12.32
CA GLU A 620 9.37 18.91 13.46
C GLU A 620 8.37 18.81 14.61
N HIS A 621 7.69 19.91 14.96
CA HIS A 621 6.68 19.92 16.01
C HIS A 621 5.48 19.03 15.67
N LEU A 622 5.04 19.03 14.41
CA LEU A 622 3.98 18.15 13.93
C LEU A 622 4.39 16.68 14.04
N SER A 623 5.62 16.36 13.61
CA SER A 623 6.15 15.00 13.69
C SER A 623 6.25 14.51 15.12
N ALA A 624 6.79 15.32 16.02
CA ALA A 624 6.92 15.00 17.45
C ALA A 624 5.56 14.87 18.17
N SER A 625 4.54 15.60 17.72
CA SER A 625 3.22 15.61 18.39
C SER A 625 2.32 14.45 17.94
N TYR A 626 2.44 14.00 16.68
CA TYR A 626 1.44 13.12 16.06
C TYR A 626 2.00 11.87 15.37
N LEU A 627 3.25 11.92 14.91
CA LEU A 627 3.78 10.92 13.98
C LEU A 627 4.76 9.94 14.63
N ARG A 628 5.37 10.31 15.77
CA ARG A 628 6.34 9.50 16.52
C ARG A 628 5.76 8.81 17.75
#